data_AF-A0A9E7L2W9-F1
#
_entry.id   AF-A0A9E7L2W9-F1
#
_cell.length_a   1.000
_cell.length_b   1.000
_cell.length_c   1.000
_cell.angle_alpha   90.00
_cell.angle_beta   90.00
_cell.angle_gamma   90.00
#
_symmetry.space_group_name_H-M   'P 1'
#
loop_
_entity.id
_entity.type
_entity.pdbx_description
1 polymer ?
#
loop_
_entity_poly.entity_id
_entity_poly.type
_entity_poly.pdbx_seq_one_letter_code
_entity_poly.pdbx_strand_id
1 'polypeptide(L)'
;MNETTAVAVRDPKLSRCLPGLSSPRPLSEPDAAAARLQRIYRSLCGSRRNRSDCAVVVDELWWKALDFASLKHCSVSFFDVGKPETAASRWARARTRAAKIGKGLSKDEKAQKLALQHWLEAIDPRHRYGHNLQSYYDVWFESESSQPFFYWLDVGDGRATNLDKCPRSNLQDQRIRYLGPREREAYEVIVEDGRLVYRESGLPVSTVEGSKWIFVLSTSRALYVGQQKRKGNFHHSSFLAGGAATAAGRLVAAGGALKAIWPYSGHYLPTAENFEEFIVFLRDNNVDLSNVKVYSYFHL
;
A
#
# COMPACT_ATOMS: atom_id res chain seq x y z
N MET A 1 11.26 87.94 -9.63
CA MET A 1 11.94 87.04 -8.67
C MET A 1 11.32 85.67 -8.91
N ASN A 2 11.62 85.01 -10.03
CA ASN A 2 12.76 84.08 -10.25
C ASN A 2 12.77 82.96 -9.18
N GLU A 3 12.81 81.65 -9.44
CA GLU A 3 12.98 80.77 -10.62
C GLU A 3 12.60 79.35 -10.08
N THR A 4 11.81 78.53 -10.80
CA THR A 4 12.25 77.49 -11.76
C THR A 4 12.85 76.21 -11.12
N THR A 5 12.00 75.17 -11.02
CA THR A 5 12.17 73.77 -11.50
C THR A 5 13.35 72.90 -11.05
N ALA A 6 13.06 71.66 -10.60
CA ALA A 6 13.48 70.42 -11.29
C ALA A 6 13.06 69.14 -10.52
N VAL A 7 12.38 68.26 -11.25
CA VAL A 7 12.07 66.86 -10.92
C VAL A 7 13.25 65.99 -11.35
N ALA A 8 13.61 64.96 -10.57
CA ALA A 8 14.18 63.72 -11.11
C ALA A 8 14.03 62.55 -10.12
N VAL A 9 13.61 61.41 -10.66
CA VAL A 9 13.34 60.12 -10.01
C VAL A 9 14.32 59.07 -10.60
N ARG A 10 14.61 58.00 -9.82
CA ARG A 10 15.32 56.71 -10.11
C ARG A 10 16.86 56.75 -10.01
N ASP A 11 17.58 55.74 -9.49
CA ASP A 11 17.33 54.30 -9.28
C ASP A 11 18.21 53.72 -8.13
N PRO A 12 17.94 52.49 -7.63
CA PRO A 12 18.65 51.84 -6.52
C PRO A 12 19.66 50.77 -6.99
N LYS A 13 20.82 50.67 -6.31
CA LYS A 13 21.59 49.43 -5.99
C LYS A 13 23.02 49.78 -5.54
N LEU A 14 23.40 49.48 -4.29
CA LEU A 14 24.24 48.33 -3.90
C LEU A 14 24.91 48.53 -2.51
N SER A 15 24.77 47.49 -1.67
CA SER A 15 25.64 47.11 -0.52
C SER A 15 25.51 47.96 0.77
N ARG A 16 25.59 47.44 2.01
CA ARG A 16 26.17 46.17 2.51
C ARG A 16 25.81 45.97 4.00
N CYS A 17 25.52 44.71 4.38
CA CYS A 17 25.75 44.01 5.67
C CYS A 17 25.34 44.57 7.07
N LEU A 18 24.30 43.93 7.65
CA LEU A 18 24.14 43.22 8.95
C LEU A 18 24.74 43.81 10.27
N PRO A 19 24.11 43.61 11.47
CA PRO A 19 23.43 42.36 11.87
C PRO A 19 22.09 42.51 12.63
N GLY A 20 21.14 41.64 12.30
CA GLY A 20 19.94 41.40 13.12
C GLY A 20 20.13 40.20 14.03
N LEU A 21 19.98 40.42 15.34
CA LEU A 21 19.84 39.39 16.37
C LEU A 21 18.71 38.40 16.01
N SER A 22 19.03 37.13 15.81
CA SER A 22 18.05 36.05 15.81
C SER A 22 18.04 35.36 17.17
N SER A 23 16.98 35.59 17.94
CA SER A 23 16.64 34.78 19.11
C SER A 23 16.22 33.37 18.67
N PRO A 24 16.71 32.29 19.29
CA PRO A 24 16.27 30.94 18.94
C PRO A 24 14.84 30.73 19.42
N ARG A 25 13.90 30.59 18.47
CA ARG A 25 12.53 30.12 18.79
C ARG A 25 12.62 28.75 19.47
N PRO A 26 11.86 28.50 20.55
CA PRO A 26 11.74 27.17 21.10
C PRO A 26 11.15 26.25 20.03
N LEU A 27 11.88 25.18 19.68
CA LEU A 27 11.42 24.16 18.75
C LEU A 27 10.14 23.57 19.31
N SER A 28 9.04 23.69 18.57
CA SER A 28 7.81 23.01 18.94
C SER A 28 8.07 21.48 18.98
N GLU A 29 7.35 20.73 19.81
CA GLU A 29 7.48 19.26 19.85
C GLU A 29 7.51 18.57 18.46
N PRO A 30 6.69 18.97 17.46
CA PRO A 30 6.81 18.41 16.12
C PRO A 30 8.13 18.76 15.41
N ASP A 31 8.73 19.93 15.67
CA ASP A 31 10.04 20.30 15.15
C ASP A 31 11.18 19.49 15.80
N ALA A 32 11.04 19.20 17.10
CA ALA A 32 11.99 18.36 17.82
C ALA A 32 11.92 16.88 17.37
N ALA A 33 10.71 16.37 17.11
CA ALA A 33 10.50 15.05 16.53
C ALA A 33 11.09 14.98 15.10
N ALA A 34 10.78 15.95 14.24
CA ALA A 34 11.34 16.04 12.89
C ALA A 34 12.87 16.10 12.91
N ALA A 35 13.47 16.89 13.83
CA ALA A 35 14.92 16.97 13.99
C ALA A 35 15.55 15.64 14.46
N ARG A 36 14.86 14.86 15.32
CA ARG A 36 15.30 13.51 15.71
C ARG A 36 15.27 12.54 14.52
N LEU A 37 14.19 12.56 13.72
CA LEU A 37 14.07 11.73 12.52
C LEU A 37 15.17 12.04 11.51
N GLN A 38 15.44 13.32 11.26
CA GLN A 38 16.53 13.75 10.38
C GLN A 38 17.90 13.28 10.88
N ARG A 39 18.12 13.26 12.20
CA ARG A 39 19.39 12.82 12.80
C ARG A 39 19.58 11.31 12.65
N ILE A 40 18.53 10.53 12.88
CA ILE A 40 18.53 9.08 12.65
C ILE A 40 18.80 8.79 11.17
N TYR A 41 18.08 9.44 10.25
CA TYR A 41 18.29 9.31 8.80
C TYR A 41 19.74 9.60 8.40
N ARG A 42 20.31 10.71 8.87
CA ARG A 42 21.71 11.08 8.58
C ARG A 42 22.71 10.08 9.16
N SER A 43 22.43 9.49 10.33
CA SER A 43 23.30 8.48 10.95
C SER A 43 23.31 7.16 10.18
N LEU A 44 22.15 6.71 9.68
CA LEU A 44 22.02 5.52 8.84
C LEU A 44 22.69 5.71 7.47
N CYS A 45 22.55 6.90 6.87
CA CYS A 45 23.16 7.24 5.59
C CYS A 45 24.64 7.68 5.68
N GLY A 46 25.22 7.70 6.90
CA GLY A 46 26.55 8.27 7.19
C GLY A 46 27.73 7.32 6.93
N SER A 47 27.51 6.00 6.91
CA SER A 47 28.56 5.04 6.52
C SER A 47 28.72 5.02 5.00
N ARG A 48 29.86 5.52 4.52
CA ARG A 48 30.17 5.83 3.10
C ARG A 48 30.13 4.67 2.09
N ARG A 49 29.73 3.46 2.46
CA ARG A 49 29.60 2.34 1.50
C ARG A 49 28.12 2.01 1.38
N ASN A 50 27.56 2.37 0.23
CA ASN A 50 26.23 2.03 -0.25
C ASN A 50 25.08 3.02 0.04
N ARG A 51 25.28 4.30 -0.29
CA ARG A 51 24.25 5.37 -0.18
C ARG A 51 22.96 5.06 -0.94
N SER A 52 23.04 4.40 -2.10
CA SER A 52 21.87 3.97 -2.86
C SER A 52 21.10 2.89 -2.11
N ASP A 53 21.75 1.82 -1.67
CA ASP A 53 21.05 0.74 -0.96
C ASP A 53 20.56 1.16 0.42
N CYS A 54 21.32 1.99 1.14
CA CYS A 54 20.86 2.56 2.40
C CYS A 54 19.69 3.52 2.20
N ALA A 55 19.74 4.42 1.21
CA ALA A 55 18.62 5.33 0.95
C ALA A 55 17.33 4.57 0.60
N VAL A 56 17.43 3.49 -0.16
CA VAL A 56 16.24 2.73 -0.57
C VAL A 56 15.73 1.81 0.56
N VAL A 57 16.59 1.17 1.37
CA VAL A 57 16.15 0.44 2.59
C VAL A 57 15.49 1.41 3.57
N VAL A 58 16.06 2.59 3.71
CA VAL A 58 15.53 3.64 4.57
C VAL A 58 14.17 4.10 4.04
N ASP A 59 14.01 4.38 2.75
CA ASP A 59 12.72 4.71 2.13
C ASP A 59 11.65 3.62 2.31
N GLU A 60 12.02 2.33 2.22
CA GLU A 60 11.07 1.24 2.48
C GLU A 60 10.65 1.14 3.95
N LEU A 61 11.61 1.23 4.86
CA LEU A 61 11.35 1.22 6.30
C LEU A 61 10.55 2.45 6.71
N TRP A 62 10.81 3.61 6.09
CA TRP A 62 10.01 4.82 6.26
C TRP A 62 8.63 4.68 5.66
N TRP A 63 8.46 4.08 4.48
CA TRP A 63 7.15 3.87 3.91
C TRP A 63 6.30 2.94 4.80
N LYS A 64 6.88 1.82 5.26
CA LYS A 64 6.22 0.91 6.22
C LYS A 64 5.94 1.61 7.54
N ALA A 65 6.88 2.40 8.06
CA ALA A 65 6.71 3.12 9.33
C ALA A 65 5.72 4.29 9.22
N LEU A 66 5.66 5.01 8.11
CA LEU A 66 4.71 6.10 7.85
C LEU A 66 3.31 5.54 7.64
N ASP A 67 3.15 4.47 6.86
CA ASP A 67 1.87 3.80 6.70
C ASP A 67 1.39 3.27 8.06
N PHE A 68 2.26 2.61 8.82
CA PHE A 68 1.94 2.12 10.15
C PHE A 68 1.64 3.25 11.15
N ALA A 69 2.45 4.30 11.18
CA ALA A 69 2.26 5.44 12.08
C ALA A 69 1.01 6.23 11.71
N SER A 70 0.71 6.40 10.42
CA SER A 70 -0.54 7.02 9.95
C SER A 70 -1.75 6.22 10.41
N LEU A 71 -1.73 4.89 10.24
CA LEU A 71 -2.82 4.01 10.66
C LEU A 71 -2.95 3.89 12.18
N LYS A 72 -1.83 3.83 12.91
CA LYS A 72 -1.79 3.81 14.39
C LYS A 72 -2.18 5.13 15.01
N HIS A 73 -1.72 6.24 14.46
CA HIS A 73 -2.15 7.56 14.89
C HIS A 73 -3.67 7.65 14.69
N CYS A 74 -4.17 7.22 13.53
CA CYS A 74 -5.61 7.13 13.27
C CYS A 74 -6.41 6.15 14.16
N SER A 75 -5.80 5.26 14.95
CA SER A 75 -6.49 4.22 15.72
C SER A 75 -6.25 4.23 17.23
N VAL A 76 -5.07 4.65 17.71
CA VAL A 76 -4.65 4.48 19.12
C VAL A 76 -4.42 5.81 19.83
N SER A 77 -3.77 6.81 19.20
CA SER A 77 -3.40 8.05 19.89
C SER A 77 -4.56 9.00 20.19
N PHE A 78 -5.75 8.72 19.66
CA PHE A 78 -6.93 9.58 19.83
C PHE A 78 -7.84 9.19 20.99
N PHE A 79 -7.57 8.06 21.66
CA PHE A 79 -8.28 7.62 22.87
C PHE A 79 -7.44 7.84 24.13
N ASP A 80 -6.32 8.57 24.02
CA ASP A 80 -5.61 9.04 25.20
C ASP A 80 -6.56 9.94 26.00
N VAL A 81 -6.74 9.55 27.26
CA VAL A 81 -7.96 9.75 28.05
C VAL A 81 -8.21 11.23 28.31
N GLY A 82 -9.10 11.89 27.56
CA GLY A 82 -9.58 13.22 27.95
C GLY A 82 -10.23 14.15 26.92
N LYS A 83 -10.26 13.85 25.62
CA LYS A 83 -10.91 14.73 24.62
C LYS A 83 -11.83 13.96 23.66
N PRO A 84 -13.14 14.30 23.60
CA PRO A 84 -14.04 13.70 22.61
C PRO A 84 -13.66 14.11 21.19
N GLU A 85 -13.93 13.23 20.23
CA GLU A 85 -13.50 13.41 18.86
C GLU A 85 -14.26 14.54 18.14
N THR A 86 -13.53 15.47 17.52
CA THR A 86 -14.15 16.47 16.64
C THR A 86 -14.63 15.82 15.34
N ALA A 87 -15.74 16.32 14.77
CA ALA A 87 -16.22 15.82 13.47
C ALA A 87 -15.14 15.88 12.38
N ALA A 88 -14.28 16.92 12.40
CA ALA A 88 -13.16 17.06 11.48
C ALA A 88 -12.15 15.90 11.57
N SER A 89 -11.85 15.41 12.78
CA SER A 89 -10.97 14.25 12.98
C SER A 89 -11.59 12.97 12.45
N ARG A 90 -12.90 12.75 12.68
CA ARG A 90 -13.65 11.58 12.14
C ARG A 90 -13.56 11.52 10.63
N TRP A 91 -13.81 12.65 9.99
CA TRP A 91 -13.74 12.78 8.54
C TRP A 91 -12.30 12.67 8.01
N ALA A 92 -11.29 13.21 8.71
CA ALA A 92 -9.89 13.01 8.34
C ALA A 92 -9.50 11.53 8.38
N ARG A 93 -9.91 10.80 9.42
CA ARG A 93 -9.64 9.37 9.57
C ARG A 93 -10.32 8.53 8.49
N ALA A 94 -11.60 8.80 8.24
CA ALA A 94 -12.35 8.15 7.17
C ALA A 94 -11.69 8.39 5.80
N ARG A 95 -11.24 9.63 5.53
CA ARG A 95 -10.50 9.97 4.31
C ARG A 95 -9.19 9.22 4.19
N THR A 96 -8.37 9.13 5.24
CA THR A 96 -7.09 8.40 5.18
C THR A 96 -7.30 6.90 4.90
N ARG A 97 -8.30 6.28 5.54
CA ARG A 97 -8.64 4.87 5.30
C ARG A 97 -9.18 4.65 3.88
N ALA A 98 -10.06 5.53 3.42
CA ALA A 98 -10.59 5.49 2.06
C ALA A 98 -9.48 5.70 1.01
N ALA A 99 -8.54 6.60 1.26
CA ALA A 99 -7.40 6.85 0.37
C ALA A 99 -6.45 5.66 0.28
N LYS A 100 -6.28 4.89 1.38
CA LYS A 100 -5.48 3.66 1.38
C LYS A 100 -6.09 2.57 0.48
N ILE A 101 -7.39 2.31 0.63
CA ILE A 101 -8.14 1.33 -0.17
C ILE A 101 -8.30 1.81 -1.63
N GLY A 102 -8.42 3.13 -1.81
CA GLY A 102 -8.55 3.76 -3.13
C GLY A 102 -7.24 4.05 -3.84
N LYS A 103 -6.09 3.71 -3.24
CA LYS A 103 -4.78 3.97 -3.85
C LYS A 103 -4.68 3.23 -5.18
N GLY A 104 -4.63 3.98 -6.27
CA GLY A 104 -4.56 3.45 -7.64
C GLY A 104 -5.85 3.63 -8.46
N LEU A 105 -7.00 3.87 -7.83
CA LEU A 105 -8.28 4.08 -8.54
C LEU A 105 -8.31 5.33 -9.39
N SER A 106 -7.56 6.37 -9.01
CA SER A 106 -7.52 7.62 -9.78
C SER A 106 -6.74 7.50 -11.09
N LYS A 107 -6.03 6.37 -11.30
CA LYS A 107 -5.16 6.15 -12.46
C LYS A 107 -5.85 5.34 -13.56
N ASP A 108 -6.86 4.56 -13.20
CA ASP A 108 -7.56 3.66 -14.11
C ASP A 108 -9.01 3.55 -13.65
N GLU A 109 -9.95 3.97 -14.50
CA GLU A 109 -11.39 3.96 -14.22
C GLU A 109 -11.93 2.54 -14.04
N LYS A 110 -11.27 1.54 -14.64
CA LYS A 110 -11.64 0.12 -14.55
C LYS A 110 -11.01 -0.58 -13.35
N ALA A 111 -10.17 0.10 -12.60
CA ALA A 111 -9.43 -0.49 -11.48
C ALA A 111 -10.36 -1.06 -10.40
N GLN A 112 -10.08 -2.29 -10.01
CA GLN A 112 -10.81 -3.01 -8.99
C GLN A 112 -10.35 -2.64 -7.60
N LYS A 113 -11.34 -2.33 -6.75
CA LYS A 113 -11.15 -2.21 -5.32
C LYS A 113 -11.04 -3.59 -4.70
N LEU A 114 -10.34 -3.64 -3.58
CA LEU A 114 -10.39 -4.80 -2.70
C LEU A 114 -11.85 -5.06 -2.30
N ALA A 115 -12.26 -6.32 -2.13
CA ALA A 115 -13.60 -6.67 -1.66
C ALA A 115 -13.84 -6.12 -0.25
N LEU A 116 -15.08 -5.70 0.04
CA LEU A 116 -15.46 -5.05 1.30
C LEU A 116 -15.01 -5.86 2.54
N GLN A 117 -15.13 -7.19 2.46
CA GLN A 117 -14.75 -8.14 3.52
C GLN A 117 -13.24 -8.11 3.85
N HIS A 118 -12.41 -7.68 2.91
CA HIS A 118 -10.95 -7.59 3.08
C HIS A 118 -10.48 -6.16 3.36
N TRP A 119 -11.37 -5.18 3.44
CA TRP A 119 -10.97 -3.81 3.79
C TRP A 119 -10.37 -3.72 5.18
N LEU A 120 -10.89 -4.48 6.14
CA LEU A 120 -10.37 -4.55 7.50
C LEU A 120 -8.90 -4.98 7.54
N GLU A 121 -8.51 -5.91 6.67
CA GLU A 121 -7.12 -6.39 6.52
C GLU A 121 -6.20 -5.28 5.99
N ALA A 122 -6.68 -4.50 5.00
CA ALA A 122 -5.91 -3.43 4.38
C ALA A 122 -5.69 -2.22 5.30
N ILE A 123 -6.68 -1.91 6.16
CA ILE A 123 -6.62 -0.78 7.08
C ILE A 123 -6.03 -1.14 8.45
N ASP A 124 -5.94 -2.43 8.80
CA ASP A 124 -5.31 -2.89 10.04
C ASP A 124 -3.80 -2.61 9.98
N PRO A 125 -3.23 -1.83 10.93
CA PRO A 125 -1.78 -1.64 11.00
C PRO A 125 -0.97 -2.94 11.11
N ARG A 126 -1.58 -4.02 11.61
CA ARG A 126 -0.94 -5.33 11.77
C ARG A 126 -1.25 -6.29 10.61
N HIS A 127 -2.09 -5.89 9.66
CA HIS A 127 -2.51 -6.69 8.51
C HIS A 127 -2.95 -8.11 8.89
N ARG A 128 -3.73 -8.25 9.96
CA ARG A 128 -4.29 -9.54 10.39
C ARG A 128 -5.27 -10.05 9.33
N TYR A 129 -5.41 -11.37 9.26
CA TYR A 129 -6.24 -12.01 8.24
C TYR A 129 -7.69 -11.52 8.28
N GLY A 130 -8.20 -11.01 7.15
CA GLY A 130 -9.50 -10.32 7.09
C GLY A 130 -10.69 -11.17 7.54
N HIS A 131 -10.72 -12.46 7.18
CA HIS A 131 -11.83 -13.35 7.58
C HIS A 131 -11.89 -13.53 9.11
N ASN A 132 -10.73 -13.62 9.77
CA ASN A 132 -10.68 -13.69 11.23
C ASN A 132 -11.12 -12.36 11.84
N LEU A 133 -10.65 -11.23 11.29
CA LEU A 133 -11.07 -9.90 11.74
C LEU A 133 -12.59 -9.69 11.62
N GLN A 134 -13.22 -10.20 10.56
CA GLN A 134 -14.66 -10.09 10.37
C GLN A 134 -15.45 -10.73 11.52
N SER A 135 -15.05 -11.92 11.97
CA SER A 135 -15.72 -12.58 13.10
C SER A 135 -15.66 -11.76 14.39
N TYR A 136 -14.56 -11.04 14.63
CA TYR A 136 -14.46 -10.10 15.75
C TYR A 136 -15.23 -8.80 15.51
N TYR A 137 -15.34 -8.37 14.25
CA TYR A 137 -16.09 -7.19 13.87
C TYR A 137 -17.59 -7.38 14.11
N ASP A 138 -18.12 -8.56 13.80
CA ASP A 138 -19.52 -8.88 14.02
C ASP A 138 -19.87 -8.80 15.52
N VAL A 139 -19.01 -9.34 16.39
CA VAL A 139 -19.18 -9.24 17.86
C VAL A 139 -19.04 -7.80 18.36
N TRP A 140 -18.11 -7.03 17.81
CA TRP A 140 -17.99 -5.60 18.13
C TRP A 140 -19.27 -4.84 17.74
N PHE A 141 -19.82 -5.13 16.56
CA PHE A 141 -21.04 -4.51 16.06
C PHE A 141 -22.25 -4.85 16.94
N GLU A 142 -22.38 -6.10 17.39
CA GLU A 142 -23.41 -6.54 18.33
C GLU A 142 -23.23 -5.95 19.74
N SER A 143 -22.00 -5.65 20.15
CA SER A 143 -21.71 -5.08 21.48
C SER A 143 -22.12 -3.61 21.64
N GLU A 144 -22.58 -2.95 20.57
CA GLU A 144 -22.94 -1.52 20.52
C GLU A 144 -21.90 -0.58 21.16
N SER A 145 -20.63 -0.99 21.20
CA SER A 145 -19.57 -0.23 21.85
C SER A 145 -19.30 1.07 21.10
N SER A 146 -19.15 2.17 21.85
CA SER A 146 -18.77 3.48 21.30
C SER A 146 -17.28 3.56 20.90
N GLN A 147 -16.50 2.53 21.25
CA GLN A 147 -15.08 2.43 20.92
C GLN A 147 -14.89 2.01 19.45
N PRO A 148 -13.93 2.57 18.70
CA PRO A 148 -13.61 2.09 17.36
C PRO A 148 -13.09 0.66 17.39
N PHE A 149 -13.47 -0.13 16.38
CA PHE A 149 -13.14 -1.56 16.27
C PHE A 149 -11.69 -1.92 16.67
N PHE A 150 -10.67 -1.30 16.07
CA PHE A 150 -9.26 -1.65 16.40
C PHE A 150 -8.85 -1.29 17.83
N TYR A 151 -9.43 -0.22 18.38
CA TYR A 151 -9.18 0.15 19.78
C TYR A 151 -9.85 -0.84 20.72
N TRP A 152 -11.14 -1.12 20.50
CA TRP A 152 -11.89 -2.13 21.23
C TRP A 152 -11.19 -3.49 21.20
N LEU A 153 -10.64 -3.86 20.04
CA LEU A 153 -9.99 -5.15 19.83
C LEU A 153 -8.64 -5.28 20.55
N ASP A 154 -7.85 -4.21 20.67
CA ASP A 154 -6.45 -4.28 21.13
C ASP A 154 -6.23 -3.72 22.54
N VAL A 155 -7.01 -2.72 22.95
CA VAL A 155 -6.80 -1.96 24.19
C VAL A 155 -8.06 -1.96 25.06
N GLY A 156 -9.21 -1.76 24.43
CA GLY A 156 -10.49 -1.58 25.11
C GLY A 156 -11.18 -2.88 25.50
N ASP A 157 -12.51 -2.85 25.47
CA ASP A 157 -13.35 -3.84 26.17
C ASP A 157 -13.29 -5.23 25.51
N GLY A 158 -12.99 -5.27 24.21
CA GLY A 158 -12.83 -6.50 23.44
C GLY A 158 -11.46 -7.18 23.60
N ARG A 159 -10.55 -6.63 24.40
CA ARG A 159 -9.20 -7.19 24.59
C ARG A 159 -9.22 -8.62 25.13
N ALA A 160 -10.16 -8.92 26.03
CA ALA A 160 -10.30 -10.24 26.63
C ALA A 160 -11.22 -11.19 25.81
N THR A 161 -11.86 -10.68 24.76
CA THR A 161 -12.78 -11.47 23.94
C THR A 161 -12.00 -12.51 23.14
N ASN A 162 -12.35 -13.77 23.36
CA ASN A 162 -11.78 -14.91 22.64
C ASN A 162 -12.93 -15.68 21.98
N LEU A 163 -12.87 -15.87 20.66
CA LEU A 163 -13.92 -16.57 19.93
C LEU A 163 -13.53 -18.02 19.75
N ASP A 164 -14.44 -18.95 20.01
CA ASP A 164 -14.17 -20.40 19.85
C ASP A 164 -13.82 -20.75 18.40
N LYS A 165 -14.47 -20.09 17.44
CA LYS A 165 -14.20 -20.26 15.99
C LYS A 165 -12.84 -19.69 15.57
N CYS A 166 -12.34 -18.66 16.26
CA CYS A 166 -11.07 -18.03 15.95
C CYS A 166 -10.39 -17.57 17.24
N PRO A 167 -9.55 -18.43 17.83
CA PRO A 167 -8.79 -18.07 19.00
C PRO A 167 -7.91 -16.84 18.75
N ARG A 168 -7.70 -16.05 19.81
CA ARG A 168 -6.93 -14.81 19.73
C ARG A 168 -5.49 -15.03 19.26
N SER A 169 -4.88 -16.17 19.60
CA SER A 169 -3.57 -16.59 19.10
C SER A 169 -3.56 -16.67 17.57
N ASN A 170 -4.54 -17.36 16.98
CA ASN A 170 -4.67 -17.51 15.53
C ASN A 170 -4.85 -16.16 14.82
N LEU A 171 -5.62 -15.24 15.42
CA LEU A 171 -5.76 -13.88 14.88
C LEU A 171 -4.43 -13.12 14.87
N GLN A 172 -3.59 -13.30 15.91
CA GLN A 172 -2.31 -12.62 16.02
C GLN A 172 -1.20 -13.25 15.18
N ASP A 173 -1.30 -14.55 14.92
CA ASP A 173 -0.32 -15.31 14.13
C ASP A 173 -0.59 -15.19 12.62
N GLN A 174 -1.86 -15.22 12.22
CA GLN A 174 -2.24 -15.11 10.81
C GLN A 174 -2.24 -13.65 10.35
N ARG A 175 -1.08 -13.22 9.82
CA ARG A 175 -0.88 -11.90 9.23
C ARG A 175 -0.50 -12.01 7.77
N ILE A 176 -1.11 -11.15 6.96
CA ILE A 176 -0.79 -11.04 5.56
C ILE A 176 0.42 -10.14 5.40
N ARG A 177 1.40 -10.62 4.65
CA ARG A 177 2.58 -9.87 4.29
C ARG A 177 2.24 -8.98 3.10
N TYR A 178 2.28 -7.67 3.31
CA TYR A 178 2.25 -6.68 2.24
C TYR A 178 3.66 -6.32 1.81
N LEU A 179 3.88 -6.33 0.51
CA LEU A 179 5.20 -6.08 -0.06
C LEU A 179 5.46 -4.57 -0.16
N GLY A 180 6.65 -4.16 0.24
CA GLY A 180 7.19 -2.83 -0.06
C GLY A 180 7.53 -2.67 -1.55
N PRO A 181 7.79 -1.45 -2.04
CA PRO A 181 8.16 -1.21 -3.43
C PRO A 181 9.33 -2.07 -3.94
N ARG A 182 10.43 -2.26 -3.18
CA ARG A 182 11.55 -3.12 -3.60
C ARG A 182 11.17 -4.58 -3.55
N GLU A 183 10.50 -4.99 -2.47
CA GLU A 183 10.08 -6.40 -2.35
C GLU A 183 9.16 -6.81 -3.49
N ARG A 184 8.46 -5.88 -4.16
CA ARG A 184 7.65 -6.13 -5.35
C ARG A 184 8.46 -6.29 -6.63
N GLU A 185 9.62 -5.62 -6.75
CA GLU A 185 10.48 -5.69 -7.94
C GLU A 185 10.89 -7.14 -8.22
N ALA A 186 11.16 -7.92 -7.17
CA ALA A 186 11.47 -9.34 -7.26
C ALA A 186 10.33 -10.22 -7.84
N TYR A 187 9.08 -9.73 -7.82
CA TYR A 187 7.93 -10.42 -8.40
C TYR A 187 7.43 -9.78 -9.69
N GLU A 188 8.07 -8.70 -10.14
CA GLU A 188 7.71 -8.01 -11.37
C GLU A 188 8.09 -8.90 -12.56
N VAL A 189 7.12 -9.07 -13.45
CA VAL A 189 7.27 -9.87 -14.67
C VAL A 189 7.08 -8.96 -15.86
N ILE A 190 8.03 -9.03 -16.77
CA ILE A 190 7.98 -8.38 -18.07
C ILE A 190 7.82 -9.45 -19.16
N VAL A 191 7.38 -9.02 -20.34
CA VAL A 191 7.30 -9.89 -21.50
C VAL A 191 8.49 -9.58 -22.40
N GLU A 192 9.35 -10.56 -22.61
CA GLU A 192 10.47 -10.51 -23.56
C GLU A 192 10.24 -11.58 -24.62
N ASP A 193 10.22 -11.18 -25.90
CA ASP A 193 9.99 -12.08 -27.05
C ASP A 193 8.74 -12.99 -26.89
N GLY A 194 7.66 -12.43 -26.33
CA GLY A 194 6.41 -13.16 -26.09
C GLY A 194 6.46 -14.14 -24.91
N ARG A 195 7.53 -14.10 -24.09
CA ARG A 195 7.72 -14.96 -22.90
C ARG A 195 7.71 -14.13 -21.63
N LEU A 196 7.10 -14.67 -20.58
CA LEU A 196 7.08 -14.09 -19.25
C LEU A 196 8.42 -14.33 -18.55
N VAL A 197 9.12 -13.24 -18.20
CA VAL A 197 10.40 -13.28 -17.49
C VAL A 197 10.37 -12.36 -16.28
N TYR A 198 11.02 -12.76 -15.19
CA TYR A 198 11.18 -11.92 -14.00
C TYR A 198 12.15 -10.78 -14.30
N ARG A 199 11.73 -9.54 -14.04
CA ARG A 199 12.51 -8.34 -14.37
C ARG A 199 13.90 -8.32 -13.71
N GLU A 200 13.99 -8.75 -12.45
CA GLU A 200 15.24 -8.70 -11.68
C GLU A 200 16.20 -9.84 -12.07
N SER A 201 15.69 -11.05 -12.28
CA SER A 201 16.53 -12.24 -12.50
C SER A 201 16.72 -12.60 -13.98
N GLY A 202 15.88 -12.06 -14.88
CA GLY A 202 15.80 -12.48 -16.28
C GLY A 202 15.34 -13.93 -16.46
N LEU A 203 14.96 -14.62 -15.39
CA LEU A 203 14.58 -16.02 -15.45
C LEU A 203 13.14 -16.15 -15.96
N PRO A 204 12.88 -17.14 -16.83
CA PRO A 204 11.53 -17.40 -17.32
C PRO A 204 10.62 -17.83 -16.17
N VAL A 205 9.39 -17.31 -16.18
CA VAL A 205 8.37 -17.70 -15.20
C VAL A 205 8.00 -19.16 -15.44
N SER A 206 8.34 -20.01 -14.47
CA SER A 206 7.99 -21.43 -14.49
C SER A 206 7.25 -21.79 -13.22
N THR A 207 6.01 -22.23 -13.39
CA THR A 207 5.12 -22.59 -12.30
C THR A 207 5.25 -24.07 -11.98
N VAL A 208 5.40 -24.39 -10.69
CA VAL A 208 5.40 -25.79 -10.20
C VAL A 208 3.98 -26.33 -10.16
N GLU A 209 3.80 -27.53 -10.71
CA GLU A 209 2.51 -28.24 -10.70
C GLU A 209 2.05 -28.51 -9.25
N GLY A 210 0.75 -28.39 -9.00
CA GLY A 210 0.16 -28.50 -7.64
C GLY A 210 0.31 -27.26 -6.75
N SER A 211 1.05 -26.22 -7.19
CA SER A 211 1.14 -24.94 -6.47
C SER A 211 0.14 -23.91 -7.01
N LYS A 212 -0.39 -23.08 -6.10
CA LYS A 212 -1.26 -21.96 -6.49
C LYS A 212 -0.41 -20.75 -6.88
N TRP A 213 -0.33 -20.46 -8.16
CA TRP A 213 0.32 -19.26 -8.67
C TRP A 213 -0.70 -18.18 -8.93
N ILE A 214 -0.40 -16.97 -8.47
CA ILE A 214 -1.27 -15.81 -8.53
C ILE A 214 -0.59 -14.69 -9.30
N PHE A 215 -1.38 -13.93 -10.03
CA PHE A 215 -0.93 -12.73 -10.72
C PHE A 215 -1.78 -11.53 -10.38
N VAL A 216 -1.17 -10.35 -10.43
CA VAL A 216 -1.84 -9.06 -10.30
C VAL A 216 -1.27 -8.10 -11.33
N LEU A 217 -2.15 -7.51 -12.13
CA LEU A 217 -1.85 -6.39 -13.01
C LEU A 217 -2.21 -5.09 -12.26
N SER A 218 -1.20 -4.25 -12.05
CA SER A 218 -1.39 -2.93 -11.43
C SER A 218 -2.03 -1.92 -12.39
N THR A 219 -2.57 -0.83 -11.85
CA THR A 219 -3.13 0.28 -12.65
C THR A 219 -2.09 1.05 -13.48
N SER A 220 -0.81 0.80 -13.26
CA SER A 220 0.30 1.27 -14.10
C SER A 220 0.73 0.24 -15.16
N ARG A 221 -0.08 -0.81 -15.40
CA ARG A 221 0.21 -1.93 -16.32
C ARG A 221 1.50 -2.70 -15.99
N ALA A 222 1.98 -2.65 -14.75
CA ALA A 222 3.03 -3.55 -14.26
C ALA A 222 2.41 -4.87 -13.79
N LEU A 223 2.93 -5.99 -14.32
CA LEU A 223 2.49 -7.34 -13.99
C LEU A 223 3.35 -7.93 -12.88
N TYR A 224 2.70 -8.47 -11.84
CA TYR A 224 3.36 -9.17 -10.75
C TYR A 224 2.87 -10.62 -10.69
N VAL A 225 3.80 -11.55 -10.55
CA VAL A 225 3.50 -12.99 -10.48
C VAL A 225 4.24 -13.64 -9.33
N GLY A 226 3.53 -14.43 -8.53
CA GLY A 226 4.15 -15.11 -7.40
C GLY A 226 3.38 -16.35 -6.95
N GLN A 227 4.08 -17.21 -6.21
CA GLN A 227 3.52 -18.41 -5.64
C GLN A 227 2.81 -18.09 -4.31
N GLN A 228 1.54 -18.48 -4.21
CA GLN A 228 0.82 -18.51 -2.94
C GLN A 228 1.28 -19.73 -2.13
N LYS A 229 2.34 -19.55 -1.33
CA LYS A 229 2.95 -20.62 -0.53
C LYS A 229 2.09 -21.05 0.67
N ARG A 230 1.52 -20.10 1.41
CA ARG A 230 0.70 -20.36 2.60
C ARG A 230 -0.58 -19.52 2.58
N LYS A 231 -1.72 -20.18 2.80
CA LYS A 231 -3.03 -19.53 2.95
C LYS A 231 -2.97 -18.63 4.21
N GLY A 232 -3.38 -17.37 4.08
CA GLY A 232 -3.38 -16.40 5.19
C GLY A 232 -2.11 -15.55 5.31
N ASN A 233 -1.06 -15.83 4.54
CA ASN A 233 0.19 -15.05 4.58
C ASN A 233 0.44 -14.25 3.31
N PHE A 234 0.08 -14.80 2.13
CA PHE A 234 0.34 -14.16 0.85
C PHE A 234 -0.84 -14.33 -0.10
N HIS A 235 -1.33 -13.21 -0.61
CA HIS A 235 -2.55 -13.11 -1.43
C HIS A 235 -2.34 -12.11 -2.56
N HIS A 236 -3.34 -11.96 -3.44
CA HIS A 236 -3.31 -10.92 -4.49
C HIS A 236 -3.08 -9.53 -3.89
N SER A 237 -3.72 -9.23 -2.74
CA SER A 237 -3.58 -7.95 -2.03
C SER A 237 -2.15 -7.67 -1.57
N SER A 238 -1.33 -8.71 -1.40
CA SER A 238 0.06 -8.60 -0.96
C SER A 238 0.95 -7.81 -1.92
N PHE A 239 0.73 -7.96 -3.23
CA PHE A 239 1.56 -7.27 -4.24
C PHE A 239 1.34 -5.75 -4.20
N LEU A 240 0.10 -5.29 -4.07
CA LEU A 240 -0.23 -3.86 -4.10
C LEU A 240 -0.48 -3.27 -2.70
N ALA A 241 -0.21 -4.04 -1.64
CA ALA A 241 -0.46 -3.65 -0.24
C ALA A 241 -1.89 -3.14 0.00
N GLY A 242 -2.87 -3.86 -0.55
CA GLY A 242 -4.30 -3.52 -0.51
C GLY A 242 -4.75 -2.41 -1.47
N GLY A 243 -3.86 -1.93 -2.35
CA GLY A 243 -4.20 -0.96 -3.40
C GLY A 243 -5.03 -1.58 -4.53
N ALA A 244 -5.56 -0.72 -5.42
CA ALA A 244 -6.39 -1.15 -6.54
C ALA A 244 -5.57 -1.85 -7.64
N ALA A 245 -6.18 -2.86 -8.27
CA ALA A 245 -5.59 -3.65 -9.35
C ALA A 245 -6.47 -3.57 -10.60
N THR A 246 -5.89 -3.56 -11.79
CA THR A 246 -6.65 -3.65 -13.05
C THR A 246 -7.16 -5.08 -13.25
N ALA A 247 -6.30 -6.07 -13.02
CA ALA A 247 -6.70 -7.47 -13.11
C ALA A 247 -5.99 -8.32 -12.05
N ALA A 248 -6.65 -9.35 -11.57
CA ALA A 248 -6.05 -10.31 -10.63
C ALA A 248 -6.58 -11.71 -10.91
N GLY A 249 -5.71 -12.70 -10.84
CA GLY A 249 -6.12 -14.07 -11.15
C GLY A 249 -5.07 -15.12 -10.82
N ARG A 250 -5.23 -16.28 -11.41
CA ARG A 250 -4.26 -17.37 -11.37
C ARG A 250 -3.72 -17.63 -12.76
N LEU A 251 -2.46 -18.03 -12.82
CA LEU A 251 -1.83 -18.43 -14.06
C LEU A 251 -0.97 -19.67 -13.85
N VAL A 252 -0.73 -20.38 -14.94
CA VAL A 252 0.24 -21.47 -15.05
C VAL A 252 1.11 -21.14 -16.25
N ALA A 253 2.42 -21.14 -16.04
CA ALA A 253 3.42 -20.90 -17.08
C ALA A 253 4.52 -21.96 -16.99
N ALA A 254 5.09 -22.33 -18.12
CA ALA A 254 6.19 -23.30 -18.20
C ALA A 254 7.27 -22.73 -19.11
N GLY A 255 8.47 -22.50 -18.57
CA GLY A 255 9.58 -21.89 -19.32
C GLY A 255 9.23 -20.52 -19.91
N GLY A 256 8.42 -19.71 -19.22
CA GLY A 256 7.98 -18.38 -19.66
C GLY A 256 6.80 -18.40 -20.62
N ALA A 257 6.42 -19.56 -21.17
CA ALA A 257 5.22 -19.69 -21.98
C ALA A 257 3.99 -19.87 -21.07
N LEU A 258 2.97 -19.02 -21.27
CA LEU A 258 1.69 -19.14 -20.60
C LEU A 258 0.98 -20.42 -21.06
N LYS A 259 0.39 -21.17 -20.12
CA LYS A 259 -0.32 -22.43 -20.40
C LYS A 259 -1.79 -22.37 -20.05
N ALA A 260 -2.11 -21.74 -18.91
CA ALA A 260 -3.50 -21.60 -18.48
C ALA A 260 -3.69 -20.37 -17.60
N ILE A 261 -4.87 -19.78 -17.68
CA ILE A 261 -5.26 -18.61 -16.90
C ILE A 261 -6.68 -18.73 -16.37
N TRP A 262 -6.89 -18.21 -15.16
CA TRP A 262 -8.18 -18.14 -14.50
C TRP A 262 -8.39 -16.73 -13.91
N PRO A 263 -9.52 -16.05 -14.18
CA PRO A 263 -9.90 -14.80 -13.55
C PRO A 263 -10.43 -15.03 -12.14
N TYR A 264 -9.63 -15.68 -11.29
CA TYR A 264 -10.03 -16.01 -9.93
C TYR A 264 -9.18 -15.27 -8.90
N SER A 265 -9.80 -14.29 -8.24
CA SER A 265 -9.27 -13.67 -7.03
C SER A 265 -10.37 -13.60 -5.98
N GLY A 266 -10.14 -14.20 -4.82
CA GLY A 266 -11.04 -14.04 -3.66
C GLY A 266 -11.01 -12.63 -3.07
N HIS A 267 -10.00 -11.81 -3.42
CA HIS A 267 -9.79 -10.49 -2.82
C HIS A 267 -10.25 -9.34 -3.72
N TYR A 268 -10.09 -9.43 -5.04
CA TYR A 268 -10.41 -8.32 -5.97
C TYR A 268 -11.69 -8.55 -6.77
N LEU A 269 -12.34 -9.72 -6.65
CA LEU A 269 -13.57 -10.10 -7.36
C LEU A 269 -13.53 -9.68 -8.86
N PRO A 270 -12.70 -10.35 -9.68
CA PRO A 270 -12.49 -10.01 -11.08
C PRO A 270 -13.79 -9.97 -11.89
N THR A 271 -14.01 -8.93 -12.68
CA THR A 271 -15.11 -8.84 -13.66
C THR A 271 -14.62 -9.30 -15.04
N ALA A 272 -15.55 -9.57 -15.96
CA ALA A 272 -15.22 -9.99 -17.33
C ALA A 272 -14.36 -8.94 -18.06
N GLU A 273 -14.71 -7.66 -17.93
CA GLU A 273 -13.97 -6.54 -18.53
C GLU A 273 -12.51 -6.46 -18.06
N ASN A 274 -12.27 -6.70 -16.77
CA ASN A 274 -10.93 -6.68 -16.21
C ASN A 274 -10.09 -7.87 -16.68
N PHE A 275 -10.75 -9.01 -16.89
CA PHE A 275 -10.08 -10.14 -17.50
C PHE A 275 -9.76 -9.88 -18.98
N GLU A 276 -10.66 -9.22 -19.72
CA GLU A 276 -10.41 -8.82 -21.10
C GLU A 276 -9.25 -7.82 -21.22
N GLU A 277 -9.16 -6.83 -20.33
CA GLU A 277 -7.99 -5.93 -20.24
C GLU A 277 -6.68 -6.70 -20.04
N PHE A 278 -6.70 -7.77 -19.25
CA PHE A 278 -5.51 -8.62 -19.09
C PHE A 278 -5.18 -9.39 -20.38
N ILE A 279 -6.18 -9.88 -21.12
CA ILE A 279 -5.95 -10.52 -22.42
C ILE A 279 -5.40 -9.52 -23.45
N VAL A 280 -5.94 -8.30 -23.48
CA VAL A 280 -5.43 -7.21 -24.35
C VAL A 280 -3.98 -6.90 -23.99
N PHE A 281 -3.66 -6.76 -22.70
CA PHE A 281 -2.29 -6.57 -22.24
C PHE A 281 -1.34 -7.68 -22.73
N LEU A 282 -1.76 -8.95 -22.68
CA LEU A 282 -0.94 -10.06 -23.18
C LEU A 282 -0.74 -10.01 -24.71
N ARG A 283 -1.78 -9.64 -25.47
CA ARG A 283 -1.70 -9.49 -26.94
C ARG A 283 -0.82 -8.32 -27.35
N ASP A 284 -0.95 -7.18 -26.67
CA ASP A 284 -0.13 -5.98 -26.90
C ASP A 284 1.36 -6.24 -26.67
N ASN A 285 1.68 -7.22 -25.82
CA ASN A 285 3.05 -7.65 -25.54
C ASN A 285 3.46 -8.90 -26.35
N ASN A 286 2.74 -9.24 -27.42
CA ASN A 286 3.06 -10.36 -28.33
C ASN A 286 3.18 -11.73 -27.64
N VAL A 287 2.46 -11.97 -26.54
CA VAL A 287 2.40 -13.30 -25.91
C VAL A 287 1.57 -14.24 -26.77
N ASP A 288 2.11 -15.42 -27.06
CA ASP A 288 1.36 -16.47 -27.76
C ASP A 288 0.22 -17.01 -26.89
N LEU A 289 -1.02 -16.74 -27.31
CA LEU A 289 -2.25 -17.19 -26.65
C LEU A 289 -2.89 -18.40 -27.34
N SER A 290 -2.36 -18.88 -28.47
CA SER A 290 -3.01 -19.92 -29.29
C SER A 290 -3.18 -21.25 -28.55
N ASN A 291 -2.25 -21.58 -27.65
CA ASN A 291 -2.26 -22.82 -26.86
C ASN A 291 -2.62 -22.61 -25.39
N VAL A 292 -3.12 -21.42 -25.03
CA VAL A 292 -3.43 -21.07 -23.64
C VAL A 292 -4.86 -21.51 -23.30
N LYS A 293 -5.01 -22.32 -22.24
CA LYS A 293 -6.32 -22.67 -21.71
C LYS A 293 -6.87 -21.50 -20.90
N VAL A 294 -7.85 -20.82 -21.48
CA VAL A 294 -8.56 -19.72 -20.83
C VAL A 294 -9.82 -20.24 -20.18
N TYR A 295 -9.88 -20.21 -18.85
CA TYR A 295 -11.06 -20.64 -18.10
C TYR A 295 -11.86 -19.41 -17.71
N SER A 296 -12.97 -19.12 -18.38
CA SER A 296 -13.92 -18.08 -17.96
C SER A 296 -14.93 -18.66 -16.97
N TYR A 297 -15.24 -17.92 -15.89
CA TYR A 297 -16.41 -18.18 -15.04
C TYR A 297 -17.67 -17.48 -15.58
N PHE A 298 -17.49 -16.58 -16.54
CA PHE A 298 -18.57 -15.90 -17.24
C PHE A 298 -19.04 -16.85 -18.34
N HIS A 299 -20.19 -17.50 -18.13
CA HIS A 299 -20.96 -18.01 -19.26
C HIS A 299 -21.23 -16.81 -20.16
N LEU A 300 -20.70 -16.87 -21.38
CA LEU A 300 -21.09 -15.99 -22.49
C LEU A 300 -22.57 -16.19 -22.80
#